data_AF-A0AAD6YTF3-F1
#
_entry.id   AF-A0AAD6YTF3-F1
#
_cell.length_a   1.000
_cell.length_b   1.000
_cell.length_c   1.000
_cell.angle_alpha   90.00
_cell.angle_beta   90.00
_cell.angle_gamma   90.00
#
_symmetry.space_group_name_H-M   'P 1'
#
loop_
_entity.id
_entity.type
_entity.pdbx_description
1 polymer ?
#
loop_
_entity_poly.entity_id
_entity_poly.type
_entity_poly.pdbx_seq_one_letter_code
_entity_poly.pdbx_strand_id
1 'polypeptide(L)'
;MPRILPRLIKLPLSGHLPFPRNRPQIQRKPVPPLPSSIPADYSRSVLLSPGNIITNSHDYVLRKSRPPVYKRRISRQKTEVDAQDTLREMTSQECIWWSSPYLRMLATPVRQCFLTQRYLPTDFMIRLTSMNVPPPLRRKGKFSKFIFSDGLLHPKFKMRKVGRGKYIICWREALALLYNSRWYHYFGAIPSPHLAEQIAHLLRLRVLQELLLIVKELKNLYRVRADPSLGPPLVVRRLTRAEWGMLKTTGVLPHPGALAVLVVPPVNRDPTTKQRPPTTGAMSPAPPVHPSPPQQPVRKIPPLCVLHPISAAQPTKFSCEASVSRSTTASEAPLRDANVNHHSREQIPLYNGVALFPGRIQRAKLHTLLTRILGVEAAWRFSDSARSQEAVHADHSQKADKGEQRKGDNKGSHAFLICGSNEVDVAPLGVALWRVRMWEGAHVVEDELDDQNVEQAREAA
;
A
#
# COMPACT_ATOMS: atom_id res chain seq x y z
N MET A 1 -19.12 51.83 3.93
CA MET A 1 -17.87 51.03 3.86
C MET A 1 -18.19 49.56 3.57
N PRO A 2 -17.47 48.88 2.65
CA PRO A 2 -17.67 47.46 2.41
C PRO A 2 -17.23 46.62 3.62
N ARG A 3 -18.09 45.69 4.08
CA ARG A 3 -17.93 44.86 5.30
C ARG A 3 -16.69 43.95 5.32
N ILE A 4 -15.94 43.89 4.22
CA ILE A 4 -14.77 43.01 4.06
C ILE A 4 -13.47 43.64 4.59
N LEU A 5 -13.35 44.97 4.57
CA LEU A 5 -12.10 45.67 4.94
C LEU A 5 -11.61 45.38 6.38
N PRO A 6 -12.48 45.39 7.41
CA PRO A 6 -12.03 45.09 8.78
C PRO A 6 -11.50 43.67 8.96
N ARG A 7 -11.92 42.73 8.09
CA ARG A 7 -11.46 41.33 8.13
C ARG A 7 -10.13 41.14 7.42
N LEU A 8 -9.82 41.96 6.41
CA LEU A 8 -8.54 41.91 5.70
C LEU A 8 -7.40 42.52 6.53
N ILE A 9 -7.68 43.54 7.34
CA ILE A 9 -6.67 44.18 8.21
C ILE A 9 -6.16 43.23 9.30
N LYS A 10 -6.95 42.22 9.70
CA LYS A 10 -6.58 41.24 10.74
C LYS A 10 -5.78 40.04 10.21
N LEU A 11 -5.62 39.89 8.90
CA LEU A 11 -4.90 38.75 8.34
C LEU A 11 -3.41 39.12 8.21
N PRO A 12 -2.48 38.39 8.85
CA PRO A 12 -1.06 38.64 8.68
C PRO A 12 -0.69 38.43 7.21
N LEU A 13 -0.19 39.49 6.56
CA LEU A 13 0.27 39.48 5.16
C LEU A 13 1.52 38.61 4.95
N SER A 14 2.15 38.13 6.02
CA SER A 14 3.31 37.24 5.94
C SER A 14 2.89 35.77 5.91
N GLY A 15 2.85 35.21 4.70
CA GLY A 15 3.06 33.78 4.49
C GLY A 15 1.86 32.88 4.75
N HIS A 16 1.27 32.42 3.65
CA HIS A 16 0.50 31.17 3.57
C HIS A 16 -0.67 31.06 4.56
N LEU A 17 -1.80 31.71 4.26
CA LEU A 17 -3.06 31.49 4.99
C LEU A 17 -3.45 30.00 4.90
N PRO A 18 -3.33 29.20 5.99
CA PRO A 18 -4.01 27.93 6.02
C PRO A 18 -5.48 28.29 6.19
N PHE A 19 -6.29 28.18 5.15
CA PHE A 19 -7.73 28.12 5.38
C PHE A 19 -7.97 26.75 6.01
N PRO A 20 -8.22 26.62 7.35
CA PRO A 20 -8.74 25.38 7.85
C PRO A 20 -10.07 25.18 7.13
N ARG A 21 -10.10 24.23 6.19
CA ARG A 21 -11.36 23.70 5.67
C ARG A 21 -11.96 22.86 6.80
N ASN A 22 -12.42 23.53 7.86
CA ASN A 22 -13.36 22.97 8.80
C ASN A 22 -14.66 22.81 8.02
N ARG A 23 -14.72 21.79 7.15
CA ARG A 23 -15.99 21.33 6.63
C ARG A 23 -16.80 20.97 7.87
N PRO A 24 -17.96 21.59 8.11
CA PRO A 24 -18.77 21.26 9.26
C PRO A 24 -18.93 19.75 9.25
N GLN A 25 -18.53 19.11 10.35
CA GLN A 25 -18.62 17.68 10.48
C GLN A 25 -20.10 17.37 10.60
N ILE A 26 -20.72 17.03 9.47
CA ILE A 26 -22.14 16.71 9.42
C ILE A 26 -22.32 15.44 10.26
N GLN A 27 -22.79 15.60 11.50
CA GLN A 27 -23.08 14.50 12.39
C GLN A 27 -24.13 13.60 11.75
N ARG A 28 -24.01 12.28 11.94
CA ARG A 28 -25.13 11.38 11.68
C ARG A 28 -26.29 11.83 12.55
N LYS A 29 -27.43 12.04 11.90
CA LYS A 29 -28.71 11.81 12.56
C LYS A 29 -29.17 10.44 12.08
N PRO A 30 -29.56 9.51 12.97
CA PRO A 30 -30.21 8.28 12.54
C PRO A 30 -31.43 8.66 11.70
N VAL A 31 -31.59 8.00 10.55
CA VAL A 31 -32.80 8.21 9.73
C VAL A 31 -33.96 7.71 10.58
N PRO A 32 -35.01 8.53 10.81
CA PRO A 32 -36.20 8.07 11.52
C PRO A 32 -36.75 6.81 10.83
N PRO A 33 -37.41 5.90 11.57
CA PRO A 33 -38.09 4.76 10.94
C PRO A 33 -39.03 5.28 9.85
N LEU A 34 -39.11 4.55 8.73
CA LEU A 34 -40.01 4.94 7.64
C LEU A 34 -41.44 4.98 8.20
N PRO A 35 -42.17 6.10 8.07
CA PRO A 35 -43.57 6.16 8.44
C PRO A 35 -44.35 5.09 7.66
N SER A 36 -45.34 4.48 8.31
CA SER A 36 -46.20 3.47 7.69
C SER A 36 -46.83 4.00 6.39
N SER A 37 -46.93 3.16 5.37
CA SER A 37 -47.67 3.51 4.14
C SER A 37 -49.17 3.28 4.28
N ILE A 38 -49.64 2.69 5.39
CA ILE A 38 -51.03 2.32 5.60
C ILE A 38 -51.80 3.55 6.13
N PRO A 39 -52.79 4.10 5.40
CA PRO A 39 -53.51 5.30 5.83
C PRO A 39 -54.24 5.14 7.17
N ALA A 40 -54.67 3.91 7.50
CA ALA A 40 -55.34 3.59 8.75
C ALA A 40 -54.46 3.78 9.99
N ASP A 41 -53.13 3.79 9.83
CA ASP A 41 -52.19 4.01 10.93
C ASP A 41 -52.11 5.49 11.33
N TYR A 42 -52.80 6.38 10.61
CA TYR A 42 -52.81 7.82 10.87
C TYR A 42 -54.22 8.31 11.25
N SER A 43 -54.32 8.97 12.40
CA SER A 43 -55.55 9.62 12.84
C SER A 43 -55.85 10.94 12.09
N ARG A 44 -54.89 11.43 11.30
CA ARG A 44 -54.96 12.68 10.51
C ARG A 44 -54.23 12.48 9.19
N SER A 45 -54.39 13.41 8.24
CA SER A 45 -53.61 13.40 6.99
C SER A 45 -52.11 13.25 7.27
N VAL A 46 -51.45 12.36 6.52
CA VAL A 46 -50.00 12.12 6.58
C VAL A 46 -49.21 13.42 6.45
N LEU A 47 -49.74 14.39 5.70
CA LEU A 47 -49.12 15.70 5.50
C LEU A 47 -48.96 16.52 6.80
N LEU A 48 -49.91 16.37 7.72
CA LEU A 48 -49.98 17.12 8.98
C LEU A 48 -49.37 16.35 10.16
N SER A 49 -48.96 15.10 9.95
CA SER A 49 -48.37 14.28 11.01
C SER A 49 -46.94 14.73 11.31
N PRO A 50 -46.54 14.92 12.58
CA PRO A 50 -45.17 15.28 12.93
C PRO A 50 -44.22 14.15 12.49
N GLY A 51 -43.10 14.50 11.85
CA GLY A 51 -42.17 13.51 11.31
C GLY A 51 -42.50 13.02 9.90
N ASN A 52 -43.45 13.63 9.19
CA ASN A 52 -43.73 13.30 7.79
C ASN A 52 -42.50 13.50 6.89
N ILE A 53 -42.27 12.55 5.97
CA ILE A 53 -41.18 12.59 4.97
C ILE A 53 -41.26 13.84 4.09
N ILE A 54 -42.46 14.36 3.80
CA ILE A 54 -42.62 15.49 2.88
C ILE A 54 -42.19 16.81 3.55
N THR A 55 -42.70 17.10 4.74
CA THR A 55 -42.35 18.32 5.50
C THR A 55 -40.95 18.25 6.13
N ASN A 56 -40.55 17.07 6.61
CA ASN A 56 -39.25 16.84 7.26
C ASN A 56 -38.29 16.02 6.38
N SER A 57 -38.30 16.23 5.06
CA SER A 57 -37.46 15.48 4.11
C SER A 57 -35.97 15.49 4.46
N HIS A 58 -35.48 16.56 5.08
CA HIS A 58 -34.09 16.71 5.53
C HIS A 58 -33.66 15.69 6.62
N ASP A 59 -34.59 15.20 7.43
CA ASP A 59 -34.33 14.18 8.45
C ASP A 59 -34.25 12.76 7.85
N TYR A 60 -34.87 12.56 6.68
CA TYR A 60 -34.83 11.29 5.94
C TYR A 60 -33.71 11.20 4.89
N VAL A 61 -32.87 12.23 4.77
CA VAL A 61 -31.72 12.19 3.86
C VAL A 61 -30.72 11.15 4.37
N LEU A 62 -30.56 10.06 3.60
CA LEU A 62 -29.54 9.05 3.85
C LEU A 62 -28.15 9.69 3.77
N ARG A 63 -27.56 9.95 4.94
CA ARG A 63 -26.18 10.40 5.04
C ARG A 63 -25.27 9.18 4.97
N LYS A 64 -24.25 9.25 4.11
CA LYS A 64 -23.22 8.20 4.06
C LYS A 64 -22.61 8.05 5.45
N SER A 65 -22.59 6.82 5.95
CA SER A 65 -21.83 6.47 7.15
C SER A 65 -20.37 6.89 6.98
N ARG A 66 -19.69 7.20 8.09
CA ARG A 66 -18.23 7.27 8.07
C ARG A 66 -17.71 5.89 7.64
N PRO A 67 -16.66 5.82 6.79
CA PRO A 67 -16.11 4.54 6.37
C PRO A 67 -15.68 3.75 7.61
N PRO A 68 -15.85 2.42 7.61
CA PRO A 68 -15.39 1.60 8.71
C PRO A 68 -13.89 1.80 8.89
N VAL A 69 -13.44 1.77 10.13
CA VAL A 69 -12.03 1.99 10.47
C VAL A 69 -11.40 0.65 10.80
N TYR A 70 -10.22 0.42 10.23
CA TYR A 70 -9.37 -0.71 10.55
C TYR A 70 -8.96 -0.62 12.02
N LYS A 71 -9.63 -1.41 12.88
CA LYS A 71 -9.55 -1.50 14.35
C LYS A 71 -9.34 -0.16 15.06
N ARG A 72 -10.34 0.29 15.84
CA ARG A 72 -10.19 1.53 16.61
C ARG A 72 -9.01 1.33 17.55
N ARG A 73 -7.93 2.12 17.37
CA ARG A 73 -7.01 2.33 18.49
C ARG A 73 -7.91 2.81 19.61
N ILE A 74 -7.95 2.06 20.71
CA ILE A 74 -8.62 2.45 21.95
C ILE A 74 -7.85 3.68 22.43
N SER A 75 -8.07 4.81 21.77
CA SER A 75 -7.64 6.10 22.24
C SER A 75 -8.43 6.28 23.51
N ARG A 76 -7.72 6.34 24.63
CA ARG A 76 -8.30 6.59 25.97
C ARG A 76 -9.12 7.89 26.02
N GLN A 77 -9.09 8.70 24.95
CA GLN A 77 -10.04 9.79 24.72
C GLN A 77 -11.40 9.22 24.27
N LYS A 78 -12.05 8.50 25.18
CA LYS A 78 -13.50 8.31 25.18
C LYS A 78 -14.11 9.60 25.73
N THR A 79 -13.87 10.72 25.06
CA THR A 79 -14.70 11.91 25.27
C THR A 79 -16.10 11.47 24.86
N GLU A 80 -17.10 11.70 25.71
CA GLU A 80 -18.53 11.34 25.54
C GLU A 80 -19.19 12.08 24.36
N VAL A 81 -18.52 12.15 23.22
CA VAL A 81 -19.04 12.70 21.99
C VAL A 81 -20.06 11.70 21.45
N ASP A 82 -21.33 12.09 21.53
CA ASP A 82 -22.52 11.54 20.88
C ASP A 82 -22.37 10.07 20.42
N ALA A 83 -22.95 9.16 21.20
CA ALA A 83 -22.99 7.72 20.93
C ALA A 83 -23.44 7.36 19.48
N GLN A 84 -24.14 8.27 18.82
CA GLN A 84 -24.77 8.09 17.51
C GLN A 84 -23.82 8.12 16.29
N ASP A 85 -22.61 8.69 16.39
CA ASP A 85 -21.65 8.73 15.26
C ASP A 85 -20.30 8.08 15.59
N THR A 86 -20.33 6.97 16.31
CA THR A 86 -19.14 6.15 16.55
C THR A 86 -18.66 5.52 15.23
N LEU A 87 -17.36 5.61 14.97
CA LEU A 87 -16.72 4.96 13.82
C LEU A 87 -16.91 3.44 13.95
N ARG A 88 -17.61 2.82 13.00
CA ARG A 88 -17.78 1.36 12.95
C ARG A 88 -16.41 0.70 12.77
N GLU A 89 -16.12 -0.31 13.57
CA GLU A 89 -14.94 -1.16 13.36
C GLU A 89 -15.18 -2.13 12.21
N MET A 90 -14.13 -2.39 11.42
CA MET A 90 -14.18 -3.41 10.38
C MET A 90 -14.40 -4.79 11.00
N THR A 91 -15.31 -5.56 10.42
CA THR A 91 -15.49 -6.99 10.68
C THR A 91 -14.22 -7.76 10.32
N SER A 92 -14.06 -8.99 10.81
CA SER A 92 -12.92 -9.85 10.46
C SER A 92 -12.79 -10.06 8.95
N GLN A 93 -13.91 -10.27 8.25
CA GLN A 93 -13.94 -10.43 6.80
C GLN A 93 -13.55 -9.15 6.06
N GLU A 94 -14.06 -7.99 6.50
CA GLU A 94 -13.64 -6.69 5.96
C GLU A 94 -12.15 -6.44 6.18
N CYS A 95 -11.60 -6.82 7.34
CA CYS A 95 -10.17 -6.75 7.61
C CYS A 95 -9.37 -7.61 6.62
N ILE A 96 -9.81 -8.85 6.36
CA ILE A 96 -9.16 -9.75 5.38
C ILE A 96 -9.18 -9.10 3.99
N TRP A 97 -10.33 -8.62 3.52
CA TRP A 97 -10.42 -7.94 2.22
C TRP A 97 -9.56 -6.67 2.15
N TRP A 98 -9.53 -5.89 3.24
CA TRP A 98 -8.76 -4.65 3.34
C TRP A 98 -7.25 -4.91 3.39
N SER A 99 -6.85 -6.09 3.90
CA SER A 99 -5.47 -6.55 3.94
C SER A 99 -4.96 -7.06 2.58
N SER A 100 -5.87 -7.32 1.61
CA SER A 100 -5.49 -7.71 0.25
C SER A 100 -5.01 -6.50 -0.55
N PRO A 101 -3.74 -6.46 -0.98
CA PRO A 101 -3.21 -5.34 -1.78
C PRO A 101 -3.91 -5.24 -3.14
N TYR A 102 -4.36 -6.37 -3.72
CA TYR A 102 -5.05 -6.40 -5.02
C TYR A 102 -6.40 -5.72 -4.96
N LEU A 103 -7.24 -6.11 -3.99
CA LEU A 103 -8.54 -5.48 -3.78
C LEU A 103 -8.38 -3.99 -3.48
N ARG A 104 -7.34 -3.62 -2.74
CA ARG A 104 -7.07 -2.21 -2.43
C ARG A 104 -6.68 -1.39 -3.65
N MET A 105 -5.86 -1.93 -4.55
CA MET A 105 -5.53 -1.26 -5.81
C MET A 105 -6.78 -1.07 -6.68
N LEU A 106 -7.62 -2.10 -6.77
CA LEU A 106 -8.87 -2.07 -7.55
C LEU A 106 -9.91 -1.11 -6.93
N ALA A 107 -9.96 -1.00 -5.60
CA ALA A 107 -10.85 -0.10 -4.88
C ALA A 107 -10.45 1.38 -4.99
N THR A 108 -9.28 1.70 -5.54
CA THR A 108 -8.89 3.10 -5.73
C THR A 108 -9.73 3.79 -6.80
N PRO A 109 -9.93 5.12 -6.72
CA PRO A 109 -10.75 5.84 -7.69
C PRO A 109 -10.28 5.60 -9.12
N VAL A 110 -11.21 5.37 -10.03
CA VAL A 110 -10.92 5.22 -11.45
C VAL A 110 -10.68 6.61 -12.08
N ARG A 111 -9.64 6.72 -12.92
CA ARG A 111 -9.32 7.92 -13.70
C ARG A 111 -8.95 7.51 -15.12
N GLN A 112 -9.11 8.44 -16.05
CA GLN A 112 -8.68 8.23 -17.43
C GLN A 112 -7.16 8.39 -17.52
N CYS A 113 -6.48 7.38 -18.05
CA CYS A 113 -5.07 7.46 -18.42
C CYS A 113 -4.94 8.44 -19.58
N PHE A 114 -4.06 9.42 -19.42
CA PHE A 114 -3.82 10.44 -20.43
C PHE A 114 -3.38 9.79 -21.73
N LEU A 115 -2.37 8.90 -21.69
CA LEU A 115 -1.77 8.30 -22.89
C LEU A 115 -2.71 7.35 -23.64
N THR A 116 -3.36 6.43 -22.93
CA THR A 116 -4.17 5.37 -23.56
C THR A 116 -5.65 5.71 -23.64
N GLN A 117 -6.09 6.82 -23.03
CA GLN A 117 -7.50 7.20 -22.87
C GLN A 117 -8.38 6.16 -22.16
N ARG A 118 -7.79 5.09 -21.60
CA ARG A 118 -8.50 4.03 -20.86
C ARG A 118 -8.73 4.43 -19.41
N TYR A 119 -9.85 4.00 -18.84
CA TYR A 119 -10.17 4.19 -17.43
C TYR A 119 -9.51 3.11 -16.58
N LEU A 120 -8.64 3.50 -15.64
CA LEU A 120 -7.90 2.58 -14.76
C LEU A 120 -7.97 3.07 -13.30
N PRO A 121 -7.85 2.19 -12.30
CA PRO A 121 -7.72 2.60 -10.90
C PRO A 121 -6.41 3.39 -10.68
N THR A 122 -6.45 4.41 -9.82
CA THR A 122 -5.32 5.34 -9.64
C THR A 122 -4.01 4.69 -9.18
N ASP A 123 -4.04 3.54 -8.50
CA ASP A 123 -2.82 2.84 -8.09
C ASP A 123 -2.06 2.22 -9.27
N PHE A 124 -2.73 1.94 -10.39
CA PHE A 124 -2.11 1.52 -11.67
C PHE A 124 -1.55 2.70 -12.47
N MET A 125 -1.60 3.91 -11.92
CA MET A 125 -1.21 5.14 -12.61
C MET A 125 -0.27 6.01 -11.78
N ILE A 126 0.36 6.97 -12.45
CA ILE A 126 1.23 7.99 -11.86
C ILE A 126 0.66 9.35 -12.23
N ARG A 127 0.45 10.21 -11.22
CA ARG A 127 0.03 11.59 -11.43
C ARG A 127 1.23 12.45 -11.80
N LEU A 128 1.22 12.99 -13.01
CA LEU A 128 2.15 14.01 -13.49
C LEU A 128 1.54 15.40 -13.32
N THR A 129 2.37 16.33 -12.85
CA THR A 129 2.00 17.74 -12.63
C THR A 129 3.07 18.65 -13.22
N SER A 130 2.66 19.77 -13.82
CA SER A 130 3.58 20.82 -14.27
C SER A 130 3.93 21.74 -13.09
N MET A 131 5.21 22.05 -12.91
CA MET A 131 5.66 23.03 -11.90
C MET A 131 6.61 24.03 -12.53
N ASN A 132 6.51 25.28 -12.09
CA ASN A 132 7.47 26.33 -12.43
C ASN A 132 8.73 26.10 -11.60
N VAL A 133 9.88 25.94 -12.26
CA VAL A 133 11.17 25.94 -11.59
C VAL A 133 11.73 27.36 -11.69
N PRO A 134 12.16 27.98 -10.56
CA PRO A 134 12.75 29.30 -10.62
C PRO A 134 13.99 29.27 -11.52
N PRO A 135 14.19 30.28 -12.39
CA PRO A 135 15.39 30.33 -13.21
C PRO A 135 16.62 30.40 -12.30
N PRO A 136 17.77 29.84 -12.73
CA PRO A 136 19.01 30.01 -11.98
C PRO A 136 19.28 31.51 -11.81
N LEU A 137 19.67 31.92 -10.60
CA LEU A 137 19.80 33.32 -10.14
C LEU A 137 20.56 34.26 -11.10
N ARG A 138 21.34 33.70 -12.04
CA ARG A 138 22.15 34.44 -13.00
C ARG A 138 21.44 34.82 -14.30
N ARG A 139 20.22 34.35 -14.57
CA ARG A 139 19.49 34.69 -15.81
C ARG A 139 18.12 35.27 -15.48
N LYS A 140 17.89 36.54 -15.85
CA LYS A 140 16.56 37.18 -15.92
C LYS A 140 15.76 36.54 -17.08
N GLY A 141 15.36 35.28 -16.92
CA GLY A 141 14.65 34.49 -17.93
C GLY A 141 13.23 34.11 -17.50
N LYS A 142 12.40 33.73 -18.48
CA LYS A 142 11.04 33.21 -18.23
C LYS A 142 11.11 31.92 -17.38
N PHE A 143 10.19 31.76 -16.44
CA PHE A 143 10.08 30.57 -15.60
C PHE A 143 9.88 29.31 -16.47
N SER A 144 10.85 28.40 -16.43
CA SER A 144 10.76 27.12 -17.12
C SER A 144 9.81 26.18 -16.39
N LYS A 145 8.83 25.64 -17.14
CA LYS A 145 7.86 24.68 -16.62
C LYS A 145 8.35 23.27 -16.86
N PHE A 146 8.45 22.49 -15.79
CA PHE A 146 8.85 21.09 -15.86
C PHE A 146 7.75 20.16 -15.38
N ILE A 147 7.71 18.96 -15.97
CA ILE A 147 6.79 17.90 -15.54
C ILE A 147 7.45 17.10 -14.41
N PHE A 148 6.71 16.92 -13.31
CA PHE A 148 7.12 16.13 -12.15
C PHE A 148 6.04 15.15 -11.73
N SER A 149 6.45 14.00 -11.22
CA SER A 149 5.55 13.07 -10.53
C SER A 149 5.13 13.60 -9.17
N ASP A 150 3.87 13.42 -8.81
CA ASP A 150 3.32 13.81 -7.51
C ASP A 150 2.49 12.69 -6.87
N GLY A 151 2.42 12.68 -5.54
CA GLY A 151 1.66 11.68 -4.78
C GLY A 151 2.22 10.26 -4.81
N LEU A 152 3.50 10.07 -5.16
CA LEU A 152 4.16 8.74 -5.10
C LEU A 152 4.57 8.35 -3.68
N LEU A 153 5.03 9.32 -2.88
CA LEU A 153 5.42 9.09 -1.49
C LEU A 153 4.18 8.96 -0.59
N HIS A 154 4.31 8.25 0.53
CA HIS A 154 3.21 8.13 1.48
C HIS A 154 2.88 9.51 2.12
N PRO A 155 1.59 9.91 2.24
CA PRO A 155 1.18 11.26 2.67
C PRO A 155 1.86 11.78 3.94
N LYS A 156 2.08 10.94 4.97
CA LYS A 156 2.79 11.35 6.20
C LYS A 156 4.19 11.93 5.98
N PHE A 157 4.85 11.64 4.85
CA PHE A 157 6.17 12.15 4.51
C PHE A 157 6.14 13.29 3.51
N LYS A 158 5.17 13.29 2.59
CA LYS A 158 5.00 14.36 1.61
C LYS A 158 3.53 14.49 1.25
N MET A 159 2.96 15.66 1.52
CA MET A 159 1.62 16.01 1.07
C MET A 159 1.59 16.11 -0.47
N ARG A 160 0.62 15.43 -1.08
CA ARG A 160 0.30 15.51 -2.50
C ARG A 160 -0.11 16.94 -2.85
N LYS A 161 0.55 17.59 -3.81
CA LYS A 161 0.32 19.02 -4.13
C LYS A 161 -1.08 19.25 -4.71
N VAL A 162 -1.71 20.35 -4.32
CA VAL A 162 -2.99 20.78 -4.91
C VAL A 162 -2.72 21.34 -6.31
N GLY A 163 -3.47 20.91 -7.32
CA GLY A 163 -3.30 21.40 -8.69
C GLY A 163 -3.87 20.47 -9.75
N ARG A 164 -3.90 20.95 -11.00
CA ARG A 164 -4.24 20.11 -12.15
C ARG A 164 -3.08 19.14 -12.39
N GLY A 165 -3.38 17.85 -12.48
CA GLY A 165 -2.42 16.83 -12.84
C GLY A 165 -3.09 15.81 -13.75
N LYS A 166 -2.32 15.22 -14.65
CA LYS A 166 -2.79 14.15 -15.53
C LYS A 166 -2.22 12.83 -15.04
N TYR A 167 -2.90 11.74 -15.36
CA TYR A 167 -2.49 10.41 -14.95
C TYR A 167 -1.89 9.69 -16.15
N ILE A 168 -0.78 8.98 -15.97
CA ILE A 168 -0.24 8.06 -16.96
C ILE A 168 -0.21 6.67 -16.35
N ILE A 169 -0.23 5.62 -17.18
CA ILE A 169 -0.07 4.24 -16.69
C ILE A 169 1.26 4.09 -15.96
N CYS A 170 1.30 3.26 -14.91
CA CYS A 170 2.47 3.05 -14.06
C CYS A 170 3.53 2.15 -14.71
N TRP A 171 3.91 2.45 -15.95
CA TRP A 171 4.92 1.72 -16.74
C TRP A 171 6.02 2.67 -17.20
N ARG A 172 7.26 2.19 -17.25
CA ARG A 172 8.41 3.02 -17.61
C ARG A 172 8.38 3.44 -19.08
N GLU A 173 7.94 2.55 -19.96
CA GLU A 173 7.81 2.72 -21.41
C GLU A 173 6.78 3.80 -21.75
N ALA A 174 5.77 3.97 -20.90
CA ALA A 174 4.78 5.03 -21.05
C ALA A 174 5.41 6.43 -21.02
N LEU A 175 6.53 6.61 -20.32
CA LEU A 175 7.28 7.86 -20.42
C LEU A 175 8.05 7.99 -21.73
N ALA A 176 8.60 6.91 -22.28
CA ALA A 176 9.24 6.95 -23.59
C ALA A 176 8.23 7.40 -24.66
N LEU A 177 7.01 6.89 -24.61
CA LEU A 177 5.91 7.35 -25.46
C LEU A 177 5.60 8.84 -25.24
N LEU A 178 5.63 9.32 -24.00
CA LEU A 178 5.44 10.74 -23.68
C LEU A 178 6.52 11.64 -24.31
N TYR A 179 7.78 11.18 -24.35
CA TYR A 179 8.88 11.90 -24.99
C TYR A 179 8.72 11.93 -26.52
N ASN A 180 8.44 10.77 -27.13
CA ASN A 180 8.41 10.62 -28.58
C ASN A 180 7.21 11.33 -29.23
N SER A 181 6.04 11.24 -28.62
CA SER A 181 4.78 11.71 -29.21
C SER A 181 4.57 13.23 -29.14
N ARG A 182 5.49 14.00 -28.54
CA ARG A 182 5.33 15.44 -28.24
C ARG A 182 4.12 15.79 -27.35
N TRP A 183 3.54 14.81 -26.63
CA TRP A 183 2.37 15.02 -25.77
C TRP A 183 2.64 15.95 -24.58
N TYR A 184 3.92 16.23 -24.28
CA TYR A 184 4.31 17.22 -23.30
C TYR A 184 3.82 18.64 -23.63
N HIS A 185 3.50 18.97 -24.89
CA HIS A 185 2.87 20.26 -25.24
C HIS A 185 1.51 20.43 -24.55
N TYR A 186 0.73 19.35 -24.40
CA TYR A 186 -0.54 19.38 -23.66
C TYR A 186 -0.37 19.58 -22.16
N PHE A 187 0.84 19.38 -21.62
CA PHE A 187 1.18 19.75 -20.24
C PHE A 187 1.69 21.19 -20.13
N GLY A 188 2.03 21.84 -21.25
CA GLY A 188 2.67 23.15 -21.28
C GLY A 188 3.98 23.17 -20.49
N ALA A 189 4.70 22.03 -20.43
CA ALA A 189 5.88 21.84 -19.61
C ALA A 189 6.79 20.77 -20.23
N ILE A 190 8.09 20.88 -19.96
CA ILE A 190 9.11 19.96 -20.49
C ILE A 190 9.35 18.84 -19.47
N PRO A 191 9.28 17.56 -19.86
CA PRO A 191 9.67 16.46 -18.97
C PRO A 191 11.17 16.53 -18.66
N SER A 192 11.53 16.38 -17.38
CA SER A 192 12.94 16.28 -16.97
C SER A 192 13.54 14.98 -17.52
N PRO A 193 14.76 14.97 -18.12
CA PRO A 193 15.35 13.74 -18.67
C PRO A 193 15.44 12.61 -17.62
N HIS A 194 15.63 12.97 -16.35
CA HIS A 194 15.71 12.04 -15.23
C HIS A 194 14.36 11.68 -14.60
N LEU A 195 13.23 12.05 -15.22
CA LEU A 195 11.90 11.84 -14.65
C LEU A 195 11.61 10.35 -14.40
N ALA A 196 12.06 9.48 -15.31
CA ALA A 196 11.85 8.04 -15.17
C ALA A 196 12.59 7.47 -13.94
N GLU A 197 13.87 7.82 -13.80
CA GLU A 197 14.73 7.43 -12.68
C GLU A 197 14.21 8.01 -11.36
N GLN A 198 13.74 9.26 -11.40
CA GLN A 198 13.12 9.92 -10.25
C GLN A 198 11.86 9.18 -9.79
N ILE A 199 10.95 8.83 -10.71
CA ILE A 199 9.74 8.06 -10.37
C ILE A 199 10.13 6.70 -9.77
N ALA A 200 11.07 6.01 -10.42
CA ALA A 200 11.57 4.72 -10.00
C ALA A 200 12.14 4.77 -8.57
N HIS A 201 12.91 5.82 -8.26
CA HIS A 201 13.44 6.09 -6.92
C HIS A 201 12.33 6.39 -5.91
N LEU A 202 11.37 7.25 -6.26
CA LEU A 202 10.26 7.62 -5.36
C LEU A 202 9.35 6.42 -5.05
N LEU A 203 9.10 5.53 -6.00
CA LEU A 203 8.34 4.28 -5.76
C LEU A 203 9.07 3.36 -4.77
N ARG A 204 10.40 3.22 -4.89
CA ARG A 204 11.25 2.50 -3.93
C ARG A 204 11.23 3.15 -2.54
N LEU A 205 11.28 4.48 -2.48
CA LEU A 205 11.17 5.20 -1.20
C LEU A 205 9.81 4.98 -0.53
N ARG A 206 8.72 4.92 -1.29
CA ARG A 206 7.38 4.58 -0.79
C ARG A 206 7.40 3.21 -0.09
N VAL A 207 8.08 2.20 -0.63
CA VAL A 207 8.26 0.89 0.06
C VAL A 207 8.96 1.05 1.41
N LEU A 208 10.07 1.81 1.47
CA LEU A 208 10.78 2.05 2.74
C LEU A 208 9.95 2.84 3.76
N GLN A 209 9.13 3.78 3.28
CA GLN A 209 8.22 4.59 4.10
C GLN A 209 7.14 3.72 4.74
N GLU A 210 6.52 2.81 3.98
CA GLU A 210 5.50 1.89 4.51
C GLU A 210 6.09 0.95 5.56
N LEU A 211 7.28 0.37 5.31
CA LEU A 211 7.98 -0.44 6.32
C LEU A 211 8.27 0.34 7.61
N LEU A 212 8.65 1.62 7.48
CA LEU A 212 8.87 2.47 8.65
C LEU A 212 7.58 2.76 9.43
N LEU A 213 6.44 2.91 8.73
CA LEU A 213 5.13 3.07 9.36
C LEU A 213 4.68 1.80 10.07
N ILE A 214 4.91 0.63 9.48
CA ILE A 214 4.65 -0.68 10.10
C ILE A 214 5.46 -0.82 11.40
N VAL A 215 6.76 -0.47 11.40
CA VAL A 215 7.57 -0.47 12.63
C VAL A 215 6.98 0.43 13.70
N LYS A 216 6.54 1.65 13.33
CA LYS A 216 5.93 2.59 14.29
C LYS A 216 4.61 2.06 14.84
N GLU A 217 3.80 1.44 13.98
CA GLU A 217 2.53 0.85 14.36
C GLU A 217 2.70 -0.33 15.32
N LEU A 218 3.57 -1.29 14.99
CA LEU A 218 3.88 -2.43 15.86
C LEU A 218 4.39 -1.98 17.23
N LYS A 219 5.27 -0.97 17.29
CA LYS A 219 5.75 -0.41 18.55
C LYS A 219 4.64 0.24 19.38
N ASN A 220 3.71 0.92 18.71
CA ASN A 220 2.57 1.52 19.39
C ASN A 220 1.60 0.46 19.90
N LEU A 221 1.34 -0.58 19.10
CA LEU A 221 0.52 -1.73 19.53
C LEU A 221 1.14 -2.41 20.74
N TYR A 222 2.43 -2.71 20.70
CA TYR A 222 3.16 -3.30 21.82
C TYR A 222 3.04 -2.47 23.11
N ARG A 223 2.96 -1.14 23.03
CA ARG A 223 2.81 -0.26 24.19
C ARG A 223 1.38 -0.15 24.73
N VAL A 224 0.39 -0.17 23.84
CA VAL A 224 -1.01 0.13 24.18
C VAL A 224 -1.78 -1.14 24.56
N ARG A 225 -1.37 -2.29 24.04
CA ARG A 225 -2.11 -3.54 24.23
C ARG A 225 -1.95 -4.03 25.66
N ALA A 226 -3.01 -3.91 26.45
CA ALA A 226 -3.14 -4.53 27.77
C ALA A 226 -3.66 -5.98 27.67
N ASP A 227 -4.09 -6.40 26.48
CA ASP A 227 -4.59 -7.75 26.17
C ASP A 227 -3.41 -8.69 25.81
N PRO A 228 -3.21 -9.78 26.56
CA PRO A 228 -2.22 -10.83 26.26
C PRO A 228 -2.81 -12.03 25.49
N SER A 229 -4.13 -12.09 25.30
CA SER A 229 -4.83 -13.24 24.71
C SER A 229 -4.63 -13.34 23.19
N LEU A 230 -4.55 -12.19 22.53
CA LEU A 230 -4.28 -12.10 21.11
C LEU A 230 -2.77 -11.99 20.92
N GLY A 231 -2.12 -13.13 20.67
CA GLY A 231 -0.68 -13.22 20.46
C GLY A 231 -0.11 -12.20 19.45
N PRO A 232 1.23 -12.07 19.38
CA PRO A 232 1.85 -11.03 18.59
C PRO A 232 1.50 -11.17 17.11
N PRO A 233 1.12 -10.07 16.43
CA PRO A 233 0.82 -10.11 15.00
C PRO A 233 2.07 -10.53 14.24
N LEU A 234 1.93 -11.55 13.39
CA LEU A 234 2.98 -12.00 12.49
C LEU A 234 2.91 -11.17 11.21
N VAL A 235 3.69 -10.10 11.12
CA VAL A 235 3.74 -9.22 9.93
C VAL A 235 4.91 -9.62 9.03
N VAL A 236 6.08 -9.86 9.62
CA VAL A 236 7.28 -10.31 8.89
C VAL A 236 7.86 -11.55 9.54
N ARG A 237 8.10 -12.59 8.75
CA ARG A 237 8.80 -13.80 9.18
C ARG A 237 10.08 -13.98 8.37
N ARG A 238 11.18 -14.35 9.01
CA ARG A 238 12.38 -14.80 8.29
C ARG A 238 12.23 -16.28 7.97
N LEU A 239 12.28 -16.65 6.69
CA LEU A 239 12.27 -18.05 6.27
C LEU A 239 13.56 -18.74 6.75
N THR A 240 13.46 -19.98 7.18
CA THR A 240 14.61 -20.85 7.45
C THR A 240 15.33 -21.21 6.15
N ARG A 241 16.54 -21.77 6.24
CA ARG A 241 17.28 -22.24 5.07
C ARG A 241 16.59 -23.44 4.41
N ALA A 242 16.02 -24.35 5.20
CA ALA A 242 15.18 -25.44 4.69
C ALA A 242 13.98 -24.91 3.89
N GLU A 243 13.18 -24.02 4.48
CA GLU A 243 12.00 -23.44 3.80
C GLU A 243 12.38 -22.69 2.52
N TRP A 244 13.49 -21.95 2.55
CA TRP A 244 14.00 -21.25 1.38
C TRP A 244 14.51 -22.21 0.30
N GLY A 245 15.16 -23.31 0.67
CA GLY A 245 15.58 -24.38 -0.24
C GLY A 245 14.38 -25.08 -0.88
N MET A 246 13.34 -25.37 -0.08
CA MET A 246 12.08 -25.94 -0.56
C MET A 246 11.37 -25.00 -1.53
N LEU A 247 11.29 -23.70 -1.24
CA LEU A 247 10.68 -22.72 -2.14
C LEU A 247 11.43 -22.64 -3.48
N LYS A 248 12.76 -22.75 -3.47
CA LYS A 248 13.57 -22.75 -4.70
C LYS A 248 13.39 -24.01 -5.55
N THR A 249 13.26 -25.17 -4.89
CA THR A 249 13.15 -26.48 -5.57
C THR A 249 11.74 -26.73 -6.08
N THR A 250 10.74 -26.47 -5.25
CA THR A 250 9.32 -26.70 -5.60
C THR A 250 8.73 -25.53 -6.39
N GLY A 251 9.23 -24.32 -6.19
CA GLY A 251 8.58 -23.10 -6.68
C GLY A 251 7.28 -22.76 -5.96
N VAL A 252 6.92 -23.46 -4.89
CA VAL A 252 5.64 -23.35 -4.19
C VAL A 252 5.86 -22.87 -2.75
N LEU A 253 5.03 -21.93 -2.28
CA LEU A 253 5.09 -21.41 -0.91
C LEU A 253 3.97 -22.01 -0.03
N PRO A 254 4.29 -22.77 1.04
CA PRO A 254 3.28 -23.36 1.93
C PRO A 254 2.91 -22.43 3.10
N HIS A 255 2.58 -21.16 2.81
CA HIS A 255 2.18 -20.20 3.84
C HIS A 255 0.87 -19.49 3.47
N PRO A 256 -0.25 -19.85 4.12
CA PRO A 256 -1.50 -19.13 3.92
C PRO A 256 -1.36 -17.68 4.41
N GLY A 257 -1.98 -16.73 3.72
CA GLY A 257 -1.92 -15.30 4.06
C GLY A 257 -0.59 -14.62 3.76
N ALA A 258 0.31 -15.27 3.02
CA ALA A 258 1.54 -14.65 2.55
C ALA A 258 1.25 -13.64 1.43
N LEU A 259 1.76 -12.42 1.59
CA LEU A 259 1.57 -11.31 0.65
C LEU A 259 2.71 -11.18 -0.35
N ALA A 260 3.96 -11.34 0.11
CA ALA A 260 5.16 -11.25 -0.72
C ALA A 260 6.35 -11.91 -0.02
N VAL A 261 7.33 -12.35 -0.81
CA VAL A 261 8.64 -12.78 -0.31
C VAL A 261 9.70 -11.76 -0.76
N LEU A 262 10.49 -11.22 0.17
CA LEU A 262 11.60 -10.32 -0.11
C LEU A 262 12.93 -11.03 0.16
N VAL A 263 13.75 -11.22 -0.88
CA VAL A 263 15.10 -11.76 -0.74
C VAL A 263 16.08 -10.62 -0.54
N VAL A 264 16.47 -10.34 0.70
CA VAL A 264 17.29 -9.17 1.05
C VAL A 264 18.56 -9.64 1.77
N PRO A 265 19.63 -9.97 1.04
CA PRO A 265 20.91 -10.30 1.67
C PRO A 265 21.47 -9.06 2.40
N PRO A 266 22.21 -9.26 3.51
CA PRO A 266 22.88 -8.17 4.20
C PRO A 266 23.90 -7.54 3.25
N VAL A 267 23.99 -6.20 3.26
CA VAL A 267 24.95 -5.49 2.42
C VAL A 267 26.36 -5.77 2.93
N ASN A 268 27.26 -6.13 2.00
CA ASN A 268 28.67 -6.34 2.29
C ASN A 268 29.28 -5.08 2.92
N ARG A 269 30.25 -5.28 3.81
CA ARG A 269 31.10 -4.20 4.31
C ARG A 269 31.93 -3.67 3.15
N ASP A 270 32.13 -2.36 3.11
CA ASP A 270 33.02 -1.78 2.10
C ASP A 270 34.45 -2.31 2.35
N PRO A 271 35.18 -2.75 1.30
CA PRO A 271 36.45 -3.44 1.48
C PRO A 271 37.52 -2.56 2.11
N THR A 272 37.47 -1.25 1.83
CA THR A 272 38.42 -0.25 2.34
C THR A 272 38.11 0.16 3.77
N THR A 273 36.88 0.58 4.05
CA THR A 273 36.48 1.07 5.38
C THR A 273 36.15 -0.04 6.37
N LYS A 274 35.90 -1.27 5.89
CA LYS A 274 35.37 -2.42 6.65
C LYS A 274 34.04 -2.13 7.37
N GLN A 275 33.40 -1.00 7.07
CA GLN A 275 32.11 -0.61 7.64
C GLN A 275 30.98 -0.95 6.69
N ARG A 276 29.77 -1.15 7.23
CA ARG A 276 28.57 -1.26 6.39
C ARG A 276 28.16 0.14 5.96
N PRO A 277 27.59 0.30 4.74
CA PRO A 277 27.19 1.61 4.27
C PRO A 277 26.20 2.25 5.24
N PRO A 278 26.37 3.55 5.55
CA PRO A 278 25.48 4.24 6.46
C PRO A 278 24.06 4.24 5.90
N THR A 279 23.07 4.06 6.78
CA THR A 279 21.65 4.14 6.39
C THR A 279 21.11 5.57 6.44
N THR A 280 21.93 6.53 6.87
CA THR A 280 21.66 7.97 6.85
C THR A 280 21.52 8.42 5.40
N GLY A 281 20.44 9.14 5.08
CA GLY A 281 20.16 9.57 3.70
C GLY A 281 19.38 8.56 2.82
N ALA A 282 19.19 7.31 3.27
CA ALA A 282 18.43 6.30 2.50
C ALA A 282 16.98 6.69 2.20
N MET A 283 16.41 7.61 3.00
CA MET A 283 15.04 8.11 2.89
C MET A 283 14.97 9.46 2.14
N SER A 284 16.09 9.93 1.57
CA SER A 284 16.14 11.21 0.86
C SER A 284 15.30 11.14 -0.43
N PRO A 285 14.44 12.14 -0.71
CA PRO A 285 13.67 12.19 -1.94
C PRO A 285 14.53 12.46 -3.18
N ALA A 286 15.75 13.00 -3.00
CA ALA A 286 16.70 13.15 -4.09
C ALA A 286 17.26 11.76 -4.47
N PRO A 287 17.36 11.44 -5.77
CA PRO A 287 18.02 10.22 -6.19
C PRO A 287 19.46 10.23 -5.66
N PRO A 288 19.99 9.10 -5.19
CA PRO A 288 21.39 9.03 -4.80
C PRO A 288 22.24 9.41 -6.03
N VAL A 289 23.18 10.32 -5.84
CA VAL A 289 24.21 10.58 -6.84
C VAL A 289 25.04 9.30 -6.90
N HIS A 290 24.73 8.45 -7.88
CA HIS A 290 25.53 7.26 -8.10
C HIS A 290 26.89 7.76 -8.58
N PRO A 291 28.00 7.49 -7.86
CA PRO A 291 29.30 7.64 -8.47
C PRO A 291 29.27 6.80 -9.74
N SER A 292 29.72 7.38 -10.85
CA SER A 292 29.79 6.74 -12.17
C SER A 292 30.14 5.27 -11.97
N PRO A 293 29.30 4.31 -12.41
CA PRO A 293 29.52 2.92 -12.08
C PRO A 293 30.96 2.58 -12.48
N PRO A 294 31.80 2.05 -11.56
CA PRO A 294 33.09 1.52 -11.97
C PRO A 294 32.81 0.51 -13.09
N GLN A 295 33.68 0.45 -14.10
CA GLN A 295 33.60 -0.43 -15.29
C GLN A 295 33.66 -1.94 -14.95
N GLN A 296 33.09 -2.34 -13.81
CA GLN A 296 32.94 -3.74 -13.44
C GLN A 296 32.07 -4.44 -14.47
N PRO A 297 32.42 -5.69 -14.82
CA PRO A 297 31.64 -6.47 -15.77
C PRO A 297 30.18 -6.49 -15.35
N VAL A 298 29.29 -6.21 -16.30
CA VAL A 298 27.84 -6.12 -16.09
C VAL A 298 27.35 -7.50 -15.66
N ARG A 299 27.29 -7.72 -14.34
CA ARG A 299 26.68 -8.93 -13.79
C ARG A 299 25.20 -8.90 -14.16
N LYS A 300 24.71 -9.97 -14.78
CA LYS A 300 23.28 -10.13 -15.09
C LYS A 300 22.47 -9.88 -13.81
N ILE A 301 21.63 -8.84 -13.84
CA ILE A 301 20.80 -8.48 -12.70
C ILE A 301 19.69 -9.53 -12.62
N PRO A 302 19.44 -10.13 -11.44
CA PRO A 302 18.35 -11.09 -11.29
C PRO A 302 17.00 -10.42 -11.59
N PRO A 303 15.97 -11.18 -12.01
CA PRO A 303 14.65 -10.61 -12.26
C PRO A 303 14.15 -9.88 -11.01
N LEU A 304 13.49 -8.74 -11.23
CA LEU A 304 12.96 -7.92 -10.14
C LEU A 304 11.99 -8.70 -9.25
N CYS A 305 11.07 -9.41 -9.89
CA CYS A 305 9.99 -10.14 -9.25
C CYS A 305 9.66 -11.39 -10.05
N VAL A 306 9.55 -12.53 -9.38
CA VAL A 306 9.03 -13.79 -9.92
C VAL A 306 7.75 -14.15 -9.19
N LEU A 307 6.71 -14.57 -9.90
CA LEU A 307 5.45 -14.97 -9.29
C LEU A 307 5.47 -16.48 -9.00
N HIS A 308 5.22 -16.86 -7.75
CA HIS A 308 5.19 -18.25 -7.31
C HIS A 308 3.76 -18.66 -6.95
N PRO A 309 3.26 -19.81 -7.41
CA PRO A 309 1.97 -20.32 -6.96
C PRO A 309 1.99 -20.61 -5.45
N ILE A 310 0.88 -20.31 -4.77
CA ILE A 310 0.65 -20.77 -3.41
C ILE A 310 0.33 -22.26 -3.48
N SER A 311 0.92 -23.06 -2.58
CA SER A 311 0.47 -24.46 -2.47
C SER A 311 -0.98 -24.41 -2.04
N ALA A 312 -1.90 -24.90 -2.86
CA ALA A 312 -3.27 -25.16 -2.45
C ALA A 312 -3.31 -26.37 -1.50
N ALA A 313 -2.38 -26.43 -0.55
CA ALA A 313 -2.23 -27.49 0.42
C ALA A 313 -3.38 -27.37 1.42
N GLN A 314 -4.41 -28.15 1.10
CA GLN A 314 -5.65 -28.40 1.82
C GLN A 314 -6.59 -27.20 1.87
N PRO A 315 -7.83 -27.32 1.33
CA PRO A 315 -8.88 -26.35 1.62
C PRO A 315 -9.00 -26.28 3.15
N THR A 316 -8.48 -25.22 3.74
CA THR A 316 -8.81 -24.90 5.12
C THR A 316 -10.33 -24.77 5.14
N LYS A 317 -10.98 -25.42 6.09
CA LYS A 317 -12.45 -25.49 6.23
C LYS A 317 -13.14 -24.13 6.46
N PHE A 318 -12.50 -23.02 6.08
CA PHE A 318 -13.09 -21.69 5.94
C PHE A 318 -13.77 -21.51 4.57
N SER A 319 -14.33 -22.60 4.02
CA SER A 319 -15.44 -22.48 3.08
C SER A 319 -16.58 -21.83 3.86
N CYS A 320 -16.82 -20.55 3.60
CA CYS A 320 -18.07 -19.90 3.99
C CYS A 320 -19.19 -20.57 3.18
N GLU A 321 -19.61 -21.77 3.60
CA GLU A 321 -20.88 -22.37 3.19
C GLU A 321 -22.00 -21.56 3.85
N ALA A 322 -22.20 -20.34 3.37
CA ALA A 322 -23.52 -19.72 3.35
C ALA A 322 -24.27 -20.35 2.18
N SER A 323 -24.48 -21.66 2.24
CA SER A 323 -25.39 -22.40 1.39
C SER A 323 -26.80 -21.98 1.76
N VAL A 324 -27.23 -20.86 1.19
CA VAL A 324 -28.66 -20.57 1.02
C VAL A 324 -29.16 -21.60 0.02
N SER A 325 -29.65 -22.72 0.56
CA SER A 325 -30.39 -23.75 -0.15
C SER A 325 -31.68 -23.14 -0.71
N ARG A 326 -31.60 -22.50 -1.88
CA ARG A 326 -32.77 -22.29 -2.73
C ARG A 326 -32.99 -23.56 -3.52
N SER A 327 -33.93 -24.37 -3.03
CA SER A 327 -34.62 -25.39 -3.80
C SER A 327 -35.41 -24.71 -4.90
N THR A 328 -34.89 -24.69 -6.12
CA THR A 328 -35.70 -24.46 -7.32
C THR A 328 -35.52 -25.64 -8.25
N THR A 329 -36.56 -26.46 -8.27
CA THR A 329 -36.80 -27.60 -9.14
C THR A 329 -36.96 -27.15 -10.60
N ALA A 330 -36.41 -27.97 -11.50
CA ALA A 330 -36.79 -28.18 -12.89
C ALA A 330 -36.48 -27.06 -13.91
N SER A 331 -35.42 -27.28 -14.71
CA SER A 331 -35.55 -27.57 -16.15
C SER A 331 -34.16 -27.51 -16.79
N GLU A 332 -33.63 -28.69 -17.13
CA GLU A 332 -32.31 -28.91 -17.72
C GLU A 332 -32.22 -28.42 -19.18
N ALA A 333 -31.17 -27.64 -19.47
CA ALA A 333 -30.60 -27.53 -20.80
C ALA A 333 -29.08 -27.72 -20.67
N PRO A 334 -28.45 -28.59 -21.48
CA PRO A 334 -27.04 -28.92 -21.34
C PRO A 334 -26.18 -27.81 -21.98
N LEU A 335 -25.93 -26.74 -21.22
CA LEU A 335 -24.91 -25.76 -21.53
C LEU A 335 -23.55 -26.41 -21.32
N ARG A 336 -22.85 -26.69 -22.43
CA ARG A 336 -21.51 -27.24 -22.52
C ARG A 336 -20.59 -26.69 -21.43
N ASP A 337 -20.24 -27.56 -20.50
CA ASP A 337 -19.18 -27.42 -19.50
C ASP A 337 -17.81 -27.32 -20.18
N ALA A 338 -17.53 -26.18 -20.82
CA ALA A 338 -16.16 -25.76 -21.02
C ALA A 338 -15.62 -25.38 -19.63
N ASN A 339 -15.10 -26.40 -18.95
CA ASN A 339 -14.32 -26.40 -17.71
C ASN A 339 -13.12 -25.45 -17.80
N VAL A 340 -13.37 -24.14 -17.87
CA VAL A 340 -12.38 -23.10 -17.61
C VAL A 340 -12.28 -22.96 -16.09
N ASN A 341 -11.86 -24.03 -15.43
CA ASN A 341 -11.34 -23.98 -14.06
C ASN A 341 -9.92 -23.38 -14.06
N HIS A 342 -9.71 -22.32 -14.85
CA HIS A 342 -8.64 -21.35 -14.61
C HIS A 342 -9.09 -20.45 -13.46
N HIS A 343 -9.36 -21.05 -12.30
CA HIS A 343 -9.30 -20.30 -11.07
C HIS A 343 -7.85 -19.84 -10.97
N SER A 344 -7.62 -18.57 -11.29
CA SER A 344 -6.31 -17.92 -11.27
C SER A 344 -5.66 -18.27 -9.94
N ARG A 345 -4.74 -19.24 -9.96
CA ARG A 345 -4.05 -19.69 -8.75
C ARG A 345 -3.42 -18.46 -8.13
N GLU A 346 -3.70 -18.23 -6.86
CA GLU A 346 -3.10 -17.11 -6.15
C GLU A 346 -1.58 -17.23 -6.29
N GLN A 347 -0.96 -16.17 -6.79
CA GLN A 347 0.47 -16.11 -7.01
C GLN A 347 1.06 -15.06 -6.06
N ILE A 348 2.14 -15.44 -5.39
CA ILE A 348 2.88 -14.58 -4.48
C ILE A 348 4.10 -14.03 -5.20
N PRO A 349 4.30 -12.70 -5.20
CA PRO A 349 5.49 -12.10 -5.74
C PRO A 349 6.71 -12.34 -4.82
N LEU A 350 7.76 -12.91 -5.39
CA LEU A 350 9.10 -13.02 -4.83
C LEU A 350 9.97 -11.92 -5.43
N TYR A 351 10.30 -10.93 -4.61
CA TYR A 351 11.16 -9.81 -5.00
C TYR A 351 12.62 -10.05 -4.66
N ASN A 352 13.50 -9.75 -5.62
CA ASN A 352 14.93 -9.73 -5.38
C ASN A 352 15.35 -8.34 -4.85
N GLY A 353 15.88 -8.28 -3.63
CA GLY A 353 16.29 -7.03 -2.99
C GLY A 353 17.41 -6.27 -3.73
N VAL A 354 18.22 -6.95 -4.55
CA VAL A 354 19.28 -6.33 -5.36
C VAL A 354 18.69 -5.56 -6.54
N ALA A 355 17.74 -6.16 -7.26
CA ALA A 355 17.03 -5.53 -8.36
C ALA A 355 16.01 -4.48 -7.86
N LEU A 356 15.31 -4.81 -6.76
CA LEU A 356 14.32 -3.92 -6.15
C LEU A 356 14.95 -2.63 -5.64
N PHE A 357 16.17 -2.67 -5.11
CA PHE A 357 16.90 -1.49 -4.65
C PHE A 357 18.34 -1.51 -5.18
N PRO A 358 18.63 -0.88 -6.33
CA PRO A 358 19.98 -0.84 -6.90
C PRO A 358 21.01 -0.15 -5.98
N GLY A 359 20.58 0.85 -5.20
CA GLY A 359 21.43 1.56 -4.25
C GLY A 359 21.77 0.75 -3.00
N ARG A 360 23.07 0.62 -2.69
CA ARG A 360 23.57 -0.08 -1.48
C ARG A 360 22.98 0.49 -0.18
N ILE A 361 22.89 1.82 -0.08
CA ILE A 361 22.37 2.54 1.09
C ILE A 361 20.88 2.19 1.32
N GLN A 362 20.08 2.15 0.26
CA GLN A 362 18.66 1.78 0.36
C GLN A 362 18.47 0.30 0.73
N ARG A 363 19.29 -0.61 0.18
CA ARG A 363 19.27 -2.04 0.59
C ARG A 363 19.62 -2.23 2.05
N ALA A 364 20.65 -1.53 2.54
CA ALA A 364 21.02 -1.57 3.95
C ALA A 364 19.85 -1.08 4.82
N LYS A 365 19.16 -0.02 4.39
CA LYS A 365 17.96 0.48 5.07
C LYS A 365 16.81 -0.51 5.06
N LEU A 366 16.51 -1.12 3.91
CA LEU A 366 15.48 -2.16 3.77
C LEU A 366 15.73 -3.31 4.76
N HIS A 367 16.94 -3.89 4.74
CA HIS A 367 17.32 -4.97 5.64
C HIS A 367 17.20 -4.57 7.11
N THR A 368 17.62 -3.34 7.44
CA THR A 368 17.52 -2.79 8.80
C THR A 368 16.08 -2.66 9.25
N LEU A 369 15.18 -2.17 8.41
CA LEU A 369 13.76 -2.04 8.73
C LEU A 369 13.10 -3.41 8.92
N LEU A 370 13.35 -4.38 8.03
CA LEU A 370 12.83 -5.75 8.17
C LEU A 370 13.33 -6.43 9.45
N THR A 371 14.61 -6.29 9.75
CA THR A 371 15.19 -6.84 11.00
C THR A 371 14.62 -6.12 12.24
N ARG A 372 14.32 -4.83 12.12
CA ARG A 372 13.69 -4.05 13.20
C ARG A 372 12.25 -4.49 13.46
N ILE A 373 11.49 -4.84 12.42
CA ILE A 373 10.16 -5.45 12.57
C ILE A 373 10.27 -6.75 13.35
N LEU A 374 11.15 -7.67 12.92
CA LEU A 374 11.40 -8.93 13.62
C LEU A 374 11.81 -8.73 15.09
N GLY A 375 12.63 -7.72 15.37
CA GLY A 375 13.04 -7.41 16.74
C GLY A 375 11.89 -6.93 17.62
N VAL A 376 10.94 -6.17 17.07
CA VAL A 376 9.73 -5.74 17.80
C VAL A 376 8.80 -6.92 18.06
N GLU A 377 8.58 -7.78 17.06
CA GLU A 377 7.77 -9.00 17.23
C GLU A 377 8.39 -9.98 18.22
N ALA A 378 9.73 -10.15 18.19
CA ALA A 378 10.43 -11.01 19.14
C ALA A 378 10.35 -10.47 20.57
N ALA A 379 10.58 -9.16 20.77
CA ALA A 379 10.44 -8.52 22.08
C ALA A 379 9.02 -8.71 22.65
N TRP A 380 8.01 -8.67 21.78
CA TRP A 380 6.64 -8.94 22.16
C TRP A 380 6.46 -10.37 22.68
N ARG A 381 6.92 -11.39 21.92
CA ARG A 381 6.85 -12.80 22.35
C ARG A 381 7.52 -13.03 23.72
N PHE A 382 8.70 -12.43 23.94
CA PHE A 382 9.41 -12.57 25.21
C PHE A 382 8.67 -11.91 26.37
N SER A 383 8.02 -10.76 26.15
CA SER A 383 7.24 -10.09 27.20
C SER A 383 6.00 -10.90 27.61
N ASP A 384 5.35 -11.59 26.67
CA ASP A 384 4.20 -12.44 26.97
C ASP A 384 4.62 -13.70 27.74
N SER A 385 5.76 -14.29 27.39
CA SER A 385 6.33 -15.46 28.09
C SER A 385 6.79 -15.11 29.51
N ALA A 386 7.44 -13.96 29.72
CA ALA A 386 7.89 -13.54 31.06
C ALA A 386 6.71 -13.38 32.03
N ARG A 387 5.61 -12.77 31.58
CA ARG A 387 4.38 -12.64 32.39
C ARG A 387 3.71 -13.97 32.69
N SER A 388 3.77 -14.91 31.76
CA SER A 388 3.17 -16.23 31.93
C SER A 388 4.00 -17.12 32.86
N GLN A 389 5.33 -16.97 32.88
CA GLN A 389 6.22 -17.74 33.75
C GLN A 389 6.24 -17.25 35.20
N GLU A 390 6.11 -15.93 35.43
CA GLU A 390 5.98 -15.37 36.79
C GLU A 390 4.73 -15.89 37.54
N ALA A 391 3.71 -16.37 36.83
CA ALA A 391 2.50 -16.94 37.43
C ALA A 391 2.62 -18.43 37.81
N VAL A 392 3.67 -19.13 37.37
CA VAL A 392 3.75 -20.60 37.51
C VAL A 392 4.86 -21.03 38.47
N HIS A 393 6.06 -20.44 38.40
CA HIS A 393 7.16 -20.78 39.31
C HIS A 393 8.00 -19.58 39.73
N ALA A 394 7.96 -19.26 41.03
CA ALA A 394 9.03 -18.61 41.78
C ALA A 394 10.11 -19.63 42.22
N ASP A 395 10.20 -20.79 41.56
CA ASP A 395 11.09 -21.85 42.00
C ASP A 395 11.98 -22.39 40.86
N HIS A 396 13.28 -22.25 41.10
CA HIS A 396 14.40 -22.95 40.46
C HIS A 396 14.85 -22.53 39.05
N SER A 397 15.74 -21.54 39.07
CA SER A 397 17.07 -21.59 38.44
C SER A 397 17.19 -22.29 37.08
N GLN A 398 16.79 -21.62 36.00
CA GLN A 398 17.35 -21.91 34.68
C GLN A 398 17.91 -20.63 34.09
N LYS A 399 19.23 -20.46 34.26
CA LYS A 399 20.08 -19.64 33.38
C LYS A 399 20.01 -20.28 31.98
N ALA A 400 18.94 -19.99 31.26
CA ALA A 400 18.70 -20.48 29.91
C ALA A 400 19.80 -19.98 28.96
N ASP A 401 20.61 -20.93 28.50
CA ASP A 401 21.27 -21.01 27.20
C ASP A 401 21.32 -19.72 26.39
N LYS A 402 22.33 -18.89 26.69
CA LYS A 402 22.87 -17.95 25.71
C LYS A 402 23.62 -18.74 24.62
N GLY A 403 22.87 -19.28 23.67
CA GLY A 403 23.39 -19.44 22.32
C GLY A 403 23.77 -20.85 21.88
N GLU A 404 22.85 -21.81 21.98
CA GLU A 404 22.79 -22.81 20.92
C GLU A 404 22.45 -22.09 19.60
N GLN A 405 23.49 -21.66 18.90
CA GLN A 405 23.39 -21.14 17.54
C GLN A 405 22.68 -22.22 16.73
N ARG A 406 21.43 -21.98 16.32
CA ARG A 406 20.71 -22.87 15.41
C ARG A 406 21.61 -23.24 14.23
N LYS A 407 22.16 -24.46 14.24
CA LYS A 407 23.08 -24.97 13.21
C LYS A 407 22.27 -25.49 12.03
N GLY A 408 22.91 -25.56 10.86
CA GLY A 408 22.33 -26.16 9.65
C GLY A 408 21.10 -25.44 9.10
N ASP A 409 20.09 -26.22 8.76
CA ASP A 409 18.91 -25.79 7.99
C ASP A 409 17.91 -24.94 8.78
N ASN A 410 17.97 -25.03 10.11
CA ASN A 410 17.16 -24.23 11.02
C ASN A 410 17.64 -22.78 11.15
N LYS A 411 18.79 -22.43 10.55
CA LYS A 411 19.29 -21.06 10.51
C LYS A 411 18.40 -20.20 9.61
N GLY A 412 18.11 -18.98 10.04
CA GLY A 412 17.37 -18.01 9.23
C GLY A 412 18.10 -17.69 7.92
N SER A 413 17.36 -17.71 6.82
CA SER A 413 17.83 -17.32 5.48
C SER A 413 17.83 -15.79 5.29
N HIS A 414 18.12 -15.35 4.06
CA HIS A 414 18.00 -13.94 3.65
C HIS A 414 16.62 -13.59 3.09
N ALA A 415 15.68 -14.55 3.08
CA ALA A 415 14.33 -14.35 2.62
C ALA A 415 13.41 -13.97 3.78
N PHE A 416 12.66 -12.88 3.58
CA PHE A 416 11.66 -12.37 4.49
C PHE A 416 10.29 -12.56 3.87
N LEU A 417 9.44 -13.32 4.54
CA LEU A 417 8.04 -13.48 4.22
C LEU A 417 7.26 -12.32 4.83
N ILE A 418 6.50 -11.60 4.01
CA ILE A 418 5.53 -10.61 4.46
C ILE A 418 4.18 -11.30 4.53
N CYS A 419 3.54 -11.27 5.69
CA CYS A 419 2.22 -11.84 5.93
C CYS A 419 1.16 -10.75 6.06
N GLY A 420 -0.06 -11.06 5.67
CA GLY A 420 -1.22 -10.30 6.08
C GLY A 420 -1.43 -10.42 7.58
N SER A 421 -1.83 -9.33 8.23
CA SER A 421 -2.19 -9.29 9.64
C SER A 421 -3.52 -8.57 9.77
N ASN A 422 -4.31 -8.93 10.78
CA ASN A 422 -5.56 -8.25 11.12
C ASN A 422 -5.34 -7.09 12.10
N GLU A 423 -4.12 -6.93 12.62
CA GLU A 423 -3.75 -5.95 13.65
C GLU A 423 -3.01 -4.77 13.04
N VAL A 424 -2.20 -5.03 12.00
CA VAL A 424 -1.38 -4.03 11.32
C VAL A 424 -1.75 -4.00 9.86
N ASP A 425 -1.97 -2.81 9.32
CA ASP A 425 -2.35 -2.66 7.92
C ASP A 425 -1.12 -2.81 7.00
N VAL A 426 -0.93 -4.00 6.43
CA VAL A 426 0.23 -4.34 5.58
C VAL A 426 -0.06 -4.12 4.10
N ALA A 427 -1.34 -4.00 3.69
CA ALA A 427 -1.72 -3.81 2.30
C ALA A 427 -1.02 -2.61 1.61
N PRO A 428 -0.83 -1.43 2.25
CA PRO A 428 -0.12 -0.31 1.65
C PRO A 428 1.32 -0.65 1.23
N LEU A 429 1.99 -1.56 1.95
CA LEU A 429 3.31 -2.08 1.56
C LEU A 429 3.20 -2.99 0.34
N GLY A 430 2.21 -3.89 0.30
CA GLY A 430 1.93 -4.74 -0.87
C GLY A 430 1.67 -3.91 -2.12
N VAL A 431 0.81 -2.89 -2.04
CA VAL A 431 0.55 -1.93 -3.12
C VAL A 431 1.84 -1.24 -3.57
N ALA A 432 2.68 -0.80 -2.63
CA ALA A 432 3.95 -0.16 -2.96
C ALA A 432 4.88 -1.08 -3.75
N LEU A 433 5.02 -2.34 -3.32
CA LEU A 433 5.82 -3.35 -4.00
C LEU A 433 5.29 -3.66 -5.40
N TRP A 434 3.97 -3.77 -5.54
CA TRP A 434 3.31 -3.97 -6.83
C TRP A 434 3.53 -2.81 -7.79
N ARG A 435 3.48 -1.56 -7.32
CA ARG A 435 3.76 -0.39 -8.16
C ARG A 435 5.21 -0.34 -8.64
N VAL A 436 6.18 -0.76 -7.82
CA VAL A 436 7.57 -0.91 -8.29
C VAL A 436 7.66 -2.02 -9.35
N ARG A 437 6.97 -3.14 -9.15
CA ARG A 437 6.91 -4.22 -10.16
C ARG A 437 6.30 -3.74 -11.48
N MET A 438 5.17 -3.04 -11.45
CA MET A 438 4.53 -2.53 -12.66
C MET A 438 5.43 -1.53 -13.40
N TRP A 439 6.15 -0.69 -12.64
CA TRP A 439 7.03 0.30 -13.22
C TRP A 439 8.26 -0.30 -13.92
N GLU A 440 8.90 -1.31 -13.33
CA GLU A 440 10.17 -1.86 -13.81
C GLU A 440 10.04 -3.22 -14.52
N GLY A 441 8.90 -3.90 -14.38
CA GLY A 441 8.72 -5.32 -14.68
C GLY A 441 7.77 -5.62 -15.84
N ALA A 442 7.61 -4.66 -16.76
CA ALA A 442 6.90 -4.85 -18.02
C ALA A 442 7.87 -5.11 -19.19
N HIS A 443 9.07 -5.65 -18.91
CA HIS A 443 9.72 -6.48 -19.91
C HIS A 443 8.86 -7.73 -20.04
N VAL A 444 7.81 -7.64 -20.87
CA VAL A 444 7.41 -8.80 -21.67
C VAL A 444 8.73 -9.36 -22.16
N VAL A 445 9.02 -10.60 -21.80
CA VAL A 445 10.22 -11.28 -22.28
C VAL A 445 10.13 -11.17 -23.81
N GLU A 446 10.89 -10.23 -24.39
CA GLU A 446 10.94 -10.01 -25.83
C GLU A 446 11.57 -11.22 -26.54
N ASP A 447 12.02 -12.23 -25.79
CA ASP A 447 12.60 -13.46 -26.34
C ASP A 447 11.61 -14.30 -27.19
N GLU A 448 10.33 -13.92 -27.34
CA GLU A 448 9.37 -14.63 -28.22
C GLU A 448 8.43 -13.73 -29.06
N LEU A 449 8.55 -12.40 -29.01
CA LEU A 449 7.79 -11.53 -29.93
C LEU A 449 8.71 -11.14 -31.08
N ASP A 450 8.74 -12.02 -32.09
CA ASP A 450 9.34 -11.83 -33.41
C ASP A 450 9.44 -10.35 -33.81
N ASP A 451 10.67 -9.91 -34.10
CA ASP A 451 11.01 -8.60 -34.68
C ASP A 451 10.09 -8.19 -35.86
N GLN A 452 9.41 -9.17 -36.49
CA GLN A 452 8.46 -8.99 -37.58
C GLN A 452 7.26 -8.08 -37.27
N ASN A 453 6.73 -8.06 -36.03
CA ASN A 453 5.55 -7.24 -35.71
C ASN A 453 5.89 -5.76 -35.46
N VAL A 454 7.12 -5.47 -35.02
CA VAL A 454 7.58 -4.08 -34.83
C VAL A 454 7.92 -3.44 -36.18
N GLU A 455 8.43 -4.22 -37.13
CA GLU A 455 8.62 -3.81 -38.52
C GLU A 455 7.27 -3.51 -39.21
N GLN A 456 6.27 -4.40 -39.07
CA GLN A 456 4.94 -4.19 -39.67
C GLN A 456 4.19 -2.98 -39.10
N ALA A 457 4.31 -2.70 -37.80
CA ALA A 457 3.72 -1.50 -37.18
C ALA A 457 4.44 -0.20 -37.59
N ARG A 458 5.70 -0.28 -38.04
CA ARG A 458 6.45 0.85 -38.62
C ARG A 458 6.14 1.06 -40.10
N GLU A 459 5.84 0.02 -40.87
CA GLU A 459 5.44 0.14 -42.27
C GLU A 459 4.00 0.63 -42.45
N ALA A 460 3.13 0.39 -41.47
CA ALA A 460 1.73 0.81 -41.50
C ALA A 460 1.49 2.27 -41.04
N ALA A 461 2.52 3.00 -40.61
CA ALA A 461 2.45 4.37 -40.10
C ALA A 461 3.34 5.30 -40.90
#